data_AF-A0A843ED65-F1
#
_entry.id   AF-A0A843ED65-F1
#
_cell.length_a   1.000
_cell.length_b   1.000
_cell.length_c   1.000
_cell.angle_alpha   90.00
_cell.angle_beta   90.00
_cell.angle_gamma   90.00
#
_symmetry.space_group_name_H-M   'P 1'
#
loop_
_entity.id
_entity.type
_entity.pdbx_description
1 polymer ?
#
loop_
_entity_poly.entity_id
_entity_poly.type
_entity_poly.pdbx_seq_one_letter_code
_entity_poly.pdbx_strand_id
1 'polypeptide(L)'
;TMGYLRSILEEAEVPWQVGELGKIDVGGGGTIASEISVHNIDTVDMGVPVLSMHAPMEVTSKVDDYLLYKAMKALFASKKAKDY
;
A
#
# COMPACT_ATOMS: atom_id res chain seq x y z
N THR A 1 1.22 -7.73 -11.40
CA THR A 1 1.52 -6.54 -10.56
C THR A 1 1.80 -6.86 -9.10
N MET A 2 0.86 -7.45 -8.34
CA MET A 2 1.11 -7.75 -6.91
C MET A 2 2.30 -8.68 -6.64
N GLY A 3 2.51 -9.72 -7.44
CA GLY A 3 3.67 -10.62 -7.28
C GLY A 3 5.02 -9.89 -7.40
N TYR A 4 5.14 -9.00 -8.38
CA TYR A 4 6.32 -8.16 -8.56
C TYR A 4 6.61 -7.30 -7.33
N LEU A 5 5.60 -6.56 -6.83
CA LEU A 5 5.75 -5.73 -5.64
C LEU A 5 6.13 -6.57 -4.40
N ARG A 6 5.44 -7.69 -4.17
CA ARG A 6 5.72 -8.59 -3.03
C ARG A 6 7.17 -9.07 -3.04
N SER A 7 7.69 -9.45 -4.21
CA SER A 7 9.08 -9.92 -4.34
C SER A 7 10.13 -8.84 -4.01
N ILE A 8 9.79 -7.55 -4.18
CA ILE A 8 10.67 -6.43 -3.82
C ILE A 8 10.63 -6.21 -2.31
N LEU A 9 9.44 -6.22 -1.72
CA LEU A 9 9.27 -6.04 -0.28
C LEU A 9 9.91 -7.20 0.51
N GLU A 10 9.83 -8.42 -0.01
CA GLU A 10 10.47 -9.61 0.58
C GLU A 10 11.99 -9.49 0.61
N GLU A 11 12.64 -9.11 -0.51
CA GLU A 11 14.09 -8.91 -0.55
C GLU A 11 14.57 -7.76 0.35
N ALA A 12 13.73 -6.74 0.53
CA ALA A 12 14.03 -5.61 1.40
C ALA A 12 13.66 -5.87 2.87
N GLU A 13 13.18 -7.07 3.19
CA GLU A 13 12.71 -7.48 4.53
C GLU A 13 11.70 -6.47 5.11
N VAL A 14 10.76 -6.02 4.27
CA VAL A 14 9.69 -5.11 4.66
C VAL A 14 8.41 -5.92 4.88
N PRO A 15 7.96 -6.09 6.14
CA PRO A 15 6.69 -6.74 6.40
C PRO A 15 5.54 -5.89 5.85
N TRP A 16 4.51 -6.57 5.36
CA TRP A 16 3.30 -5.95 4.82
C TRP A 16 2.09 -6.84 5.17
N GLN A 17 0.90 -6.25 5.14
CA GLN A 17 -0.35 -6.95 5.39
C GLN A 17 -1.41 -6.54 4.37
N VAL A 18 -2.40 -7.40 4.15
CA VAL A 18 -3.60 -7.04 3.38
C VAL A 18 -4.56 -6.29 4.30
N GLY A 19 -5.08 -5.16 3.84
CA GLY A 19 -6.15 -4.41 4.50
C GLY A 19 -7.40 -4.41 3.63
N GLU A 20 -8.55 -4.76 4.22
CA GLU A 20 -9.87 -4.63 3.61
C GLU A 20 -10.65 -3.54 4.35
N LEU A 21 -11.68 -2.95 3.71
CA LEU A 21 -12.53 -1.88 4.29
C LEU A 21 -13.51 -2.38 5.39
N GLY A 22 -13.21 -3.53 6.00
CA GLY A 22 -14.05 -4.17 7.01
C GLY A 22 -15.09 -5.11 6.42
N LYS A 23 -16.16 -5.35 7.19
CA LYS A 23 -17.20 -6.31 6.81
C LYS A 23 -17.92 -5.87 5.54
N ILE A 24 -18.14 -6.83 4.64
CA ILE A 24 -18.95 -6.66 3.43
C ILE A 24 -20.29 -6.00 3.79
N ASP A 25 -20.70 -5.02 3.00
CA ASP A 25 -21.94 -4.23 3.12
C ASP A 25 -22.05 -3.26 4.31
N VAL A 26 -21.01 -3.13 5.15
CA VAL A 26 -21.04 -2.26 6.34
C VAL A 26 -20.26 -0.96 6.15
N GLY A 27 -19.36 -0.92 5.17
CA GLY A 27 -18.56 0.25 4.83
C GLY A 27 -18.45 0.44 3.31
N GLY A 28 -17.98 1.62 2.92
CA GLY A 28 -17.64 1.95 1.55
C GLY A 28 -16.44 2.88 1.55
N GLY A 29 -15.60 2.77 0.53
CA GLY A 29 -14.40 3.58 0.38
C GLY A 29 -13.80 3.32 -0.98
N GLY A 30 -13.32 4.39 -1.61
CA GLY A 30 -12.56 4.34 -2.84
C GLY A 30 -11.33 5.22 -2.69
N THR A 31 -10.26 4.87 -3.40
CA THR A 31 -9.08 5.70 -3.53
C THR A 31 -8.99 6.21 -4.96
N ILE A 32 -8.03 7.09 -5.25
CA ILE A 32 -7.77 7.54 -6.62
C ILE A 32 -7.13 6.46 -7.51
N ALA A 33 -6.83 5.26 -6.97
CA ALA A 33 -6.16 4.21 -7.72
C ALA A 33 -6.96 3.74 -8.93
N SER A 34 -8.30 3.73 -8.82
CA SER A 34 -9.18 3.42 -9.96
C SER A 34 -8.98 4.39 -11.11
N GLU A 35 -8.90 5.68 -10.81
CA GLU A 35 -8.74 6.78 -11.76
C GLU A 35 -7.36 6.76 -12.41
N ILE A 36 -6.31 6.32 -11.70
CA ILE A 36 -4.98 6.16 -12.28
C ILE A 36 -4.92 4.93 -13.19
N SER A 37 -5.58 3.83 -12.81
CA SER A 37 -5.51 2.56 -13.53
C SER A 37 -6.05 2.61 -14.96
N VAL A 38 -7.02 3.49 -15.25
CA VAL A 38 -7.62 3.63 -16.60
C VAL A 38 -6.61 4.08 -17.66
N HIS A 39 -5.48 4.66 -17.24
CA HIS A 39 -4.41 5.10 -18.12
C HIS A 39 -3.42 3.97 -18.48
N ASN A 40 -3.82 2.71 -18.29
CA ASN A 40 -2.97 1.52 -18.49
C ASN A 40 -1.72 1.54 -17.61
N ILE A 41 -1.89 2.03 -16.37
CA ILE A 41 -0.83 2.08 -15.34
C ILE A 41 -1.14 1.00 -14.31
N ASP A 42 -0.20 0.09 -14.12
CA ASP A 42 -0.27 -0.89 -13.06
C ASP A 42 -0.28 -0.21 -11.69
N THR A 43 -1.40 -0.34 -10.98
CA THR A 43 -1.68 0.41 -9.76
C THR A 43 -1.97 -0.53 -8.60
N VAL A 44 -1.48 -0.17 -7.41
CA VAL A 44 -1.72 -0.89 -6.14
C VAL A 44 -1.97 0.16 -5.06
N ASP A 45 -3.03 -0.02 -4.28
CA ASP A 45 -3.26 0.75 -3.06
C ASP A 45 -2.40 0.21 -1.92
N MET A 46 -1.71 1.14 -1.26
CA MET A 46 -0.88 0.85 -0.09
C MET A 46 -0.84 2.07 0.82
N GLY A 47 -0.82 1.84 2.13
CA GLY A 47 -0.75 2.89 3.13
C GLY A 47 -0.50 2.30 4.52
N VAL A 48 -0.54 3.16 5.53
CA VAL A 48 -0.44 2.76 6.95
C VAL A 48 -1.83 2.56 7.54
N PRO A 49 -1.99 1.67 8.53
CA PRO A 49 -3.23 1.58 9.29
C PRO A 49 -3.41 2.85 10.13
N VAL A 50 -4.63 3.38 10.13
CA VAL A 50 -5.02 4.58 10.87
C VAL A 50 -6.21 4.25 11.76
N LEU A 51 -6.17 4.70 13.02
CA LEU A 51 -7.33 4.68 13.90
C LEU A 51 -8.04 6.04 13.85
N SER A 52 -9.37 5.97 13.86
CA SER A 52 -10.26 7.15 13.82
C SER A 52 -10.05 8.04 12.58
N MET A 53 -9.86 7.42 11.41
CA MET A 53 -9.75 8.14 10.13
C MET A 53 -10.91 9.14 9.95
N HIS A 54 -10.59 10.37 9.54
CA HIS A 54 -11.46 11.54 9.47
C HIS A 54 -11.89 12.20 10.79
N ALA A 55 -11.38 11.78 11.95
CA ALA A 55 -11.60 12.50 13.21
C ALA A 55 -10.69 13.74 13.32
N PRO A 56 -11.00 14.71 14.21
CA PRO A 56 -10.09 15.85 14.47
C PRO A 56 -8.69 15.44 14.94
N MET A 57 -8.56 14.24 15.50
CA MET A 57 -7.28 13.62 15.83
C MET A 57 -7.28 12.17 15.36
N GLU A 58 -6.29 11.82 14.55
CA GLU A 58 -6.04 10.47 14.03
C GLU A 58 -4.80 9.89 14.70
N VAL A 59 -4.70 8.56 14.74
CA VAL A 59 -3.55 7.87 15.35
C VAL A 59 -2.98 6.84 14.39
N THR A 60 -1.67 6.90 14.20
CA THR A 60 -0.86 5.94 13.45
C THR A 60 0.28 5.39 14.31
N SER A 61 0.86 4.27 13.87
CA SER A 61 2.06 3.70 14.46
C SER A 61 3.31 4.26 13.81
N LYS A 62 4.27 4.71 14.62
CA LYS A 62 5.60 5.12 14.13
C LYS A 62 6.32 4.01 13.37
N VAL A 63 6.06 2.75 13.73
CA VAL A 63 6.66 1.59 13.06
C VAL A 63 6.08 1.45 11.66
N ASP A 64 4.77 1.59 11.51
CA ASP A 64 4.11 1.47 10.20
C ASP A 64 4.53 2.62 9.27
N ASP A 65 4.64 3.85 9.78
CA ASP A 65 5.14 5.00 9.03
C ASP A 65 6.57 4.77 8.51
N TYR A 66 7.45 4.24 9.37
CA TYR A 66 8.82 3.92 8.99
C TYR A 66 8.89 2.78 7.96
N LEU A 67 8.04 1.77 8.10
CA LEU A 67 7.97 0.65 7.16
C LEU A 67 7.42 1.08 5.81
N LEU A 68 6.44 1.98 5.77
CA LEU A 68 5.96 2.56 4.51
C LEU A 68 7.10 3.32 3.81
N TYR A 69 7.88 4.11 4.54
CA TYR A 69 9.08 4.74 3.98
C TYR A 69 10.06 3.71 3.41
N LYS A 70 10.36 2.62 4.15
CA LYS A 70 11.24 1.55 3.67
C LYS A 70 10.67 0.87 2.42
N ALA A 71 9.37 0.60 2.37
CA ALA A 71 8.69 -0.01 1.23
C ALA A 71 8.85 0.85 -0.03
N MET A 72 8.57 2.14 0.08
CA MET A 72 8.71 3.09 -1.04
C MET A 72 10.17 3.18 -1.49
N LYS A 73 11.12 3.29 -0.54
CA LYS A 73 12.55 3.29 -0.85
C LYS A 73 12.98 2.03 -1.59
N ALA A 74 12.53 0.85 -1.14
CA ALA A 74 12.82 -0.43 -1.78
C ALA A 74 12.26 -0.48 -3.20
N LEU A 75 11.02 -0.03 -3.41
CA LEU A 75 10.40 0.04 -4.72
C LEU A 75 11.19 0.92 -5.70
N PHE A 76 11.55 2.15 -5.30
CA PHE A 76 12.31 3.08 -6.15
C PHE A 76 13.76 2.66 -6.37
N ALA A 77 14.37 1.93 -5.44
CA ALA A 77 15.75 1.44 -5.57
C ALA A 77 15.84 0.08 -6.29
N SER A 78 14.73 -0.64 -6.45
CA SER A 78 14.69 -1.95 -7.09
C SER A 78 15.18 -1.88 -8.53
N LYS A 79 16.05 -2.83 -8.90
CA LYS A 79 16.51 -3.04 -10.28
C LYS A 79 15.82 -4.22 -10.94
N LYS A 80 14.86 -4.86 -10.26
CA LYS A 80 14.13 -6.00 -10.82
C LYS A 80 13.41 -5.57 -12.09
N ALA A 81 13.54 -6.37 -13.13
CA ALA A 81 12.64 -6.25 -14.27
C ALA A 81 11.25 -6.71 -13.84
N LYS A 82 10.22 -6.01 -14.33
CA LYS A 82 8.86 -6.48 -14.22
C LYS A 82 8.58 -7.37 -15.42
N ASP A 83 8.31 -8.64 -15.18
CA ASP A 83 7.83 -9.55 -16.22
C ASP A 83 6.41 -9.10 -16.60
N TYR A 84 6.20 -8.84 -17.89
CA TYR A 84 4.91 -8.42 -18.47
C TYR A 84 4.17 -9.61 -19.06
#